data_AF-A0A1N7IFW4-F1
#
_entry.id   AF-A0A1N7IFW4-F1
#
_cell.length_a   1.000
_cell.length_b   1.000
_cell.length_c   1.000
_cell.angle_alpha   90.00
_cell.angle_beta   90.00
_cell.angle_gamma   90.00
#
_symmetry.space_group_name_H-M   'P 1'
#
loop_
_entity.id
_entity.type
_entity.pdbx_description
1 polymer ?
#
loop_
_entity_poly.entity_id
_entity_poly.type
_entity_poly.pdbx_seq_one_letter_code
_entity_poly.pdbx_strand_id
1 'polypeptide(L)'
;MGYYDYKKDHYIYQYKDHLGNVRVSFGKNSAGALEITDANDYYPFGMNHLKTGNAFFGVGSYKNYKYNGKELQETGMYDYGARMYMPDLGRWGVVDPLAEKYFNISPFNYTANNPILFIDPKGMNPVYNWSTGKYMDGTQEVSFGQAMNSYGLNSDGSDCPKCKKTKEDGRKMISSARATGLNFAADNMEYFLNGKDRWSNDKKISSKFLKSNSSVRHATALNVAKLFNKKFGQQLDNMKLGETITLKGTWKDSYYASANELDLLYGSGGYTITTNVSVQVTRGKLSGLNGYTFSGDIDVSYFDTYNWDAGKGDYVPGFGYTDDSNFDDLVENGQAANFNMTSSWNINVSDWGYLSGGVKAGIINTIMQSR
;
A
#
# COMPACT_ATOMS: atom_id res chain seq x y z
N MET A 1 1.26 -3.62 31.31
CA MET A 1 1.69 -2.50 30.44
C MET A 1 0.68 -1.36 30.56
N GLY A 2 1.04 -0.15 30.13
CA GLY A 2 0.24 1.06 30.30
C GLY A 2 0.52 2.08 29.20
N TYR A 3 -0.30 3.12 29.12
CA TYR A 3 -0.17 4.21 28.14
C TYR A 3 -0.26 5.57 28.84
N TYR A 4 0.15 6.61 28.12
CA TYR A 4 0.07 8.00 28.61
C TYR A 4 -1.26 8.64 28.21
N ASP A 5 -2.03 9.14 29.18
CA ASP A 5 -3.22 9.94 28.91
C ASP A 5 -2.82 11.42 28.82
N TYR A 6 -2.73 11.94 27.59
CA TYR A 6 -2.39 13.34 27.32
C TYR A 6 -3.43 14.35 27.81
N LYS A 7 -4.69 13.94 28.01
CA LYS A 7 -5.74 14.85 28.53
C LYS A 7 -5.60 15.05 30.04
N LYS A 8 -5.08 14.04 30.74
CA LYS A 8 -4.94 14.07 32.21
C LYS A 8 -3.49 14.12 32.71
N ASP A 9 -2.53 14.18 31.78
CA ASP A 9 -1.09 14.30 32.01
C ASP A 9 -0.52 13.23 32.96
N HIS A 10 -0.94 11.97 32.80
CA HIS A 10 -0.42 10.87 33.60
C HIS A 10 -0.46 9.52 32.87
N TYR A 11 0.33 8.58 33.38
CA TYR A 11 0.33 7.19 32.93
C TYR A 11 -0.83 6.40 33.55
N ILE A 12 -1.56 5.69 32.69
CA ILE A 12 -2.55 4.68 33.06
C ILE A 12 -1.95 3.30 32.80
N TYR A 13 -2.00 2.44 33.80
CA TYR A 13 -1.57 1.05 33.73
C TYR A 13 -2.78 0.12 33.70
N GLN A 14 -2.66 -1.00 33.01
CA GLN A 14 -3.72 -2.00 32.91
C GLN A 14 -3.25 -3.36 33.44
N TYR A 15 -4.07 -3.94 34.30
CA TYR A 15 -4.01 -5.34 34.69
C TYR A 15 -4.98 -6.16 33.83
N LYS A 16 -4.46 -7.19 33.17
CA LYS A 16 -5.18 -8.00 32.18
C LYS A 16 -5.21 -9.46 32.59
N ASP A 17 -6.24 -10.17 32.17
CA ASP A 17 -6.32 -11.63 32.34
C ASP A 17 -5.62 -12.40 31.20
N HIS A 18 -5.76 -13.72 31.20
CA HIS A 18 -5.07 -14.62 30.26
C HIS A 18 -5.48 -14.45 28.80
N LEU A 19 -6.62 -13.79 28.53
CA LEU A 19 -7.11 -13.47 27.18
C LEU A 19 -6.91 -12.01 26.82
N GLY A 20 -6.19 -11.25 27.65
CA GLY A 20 -5.94 -9.84 27.44
C GLY A 20 -7.12 -8.93 27.79
N ASN A 21 -8.15 -9.42 28.50
CA ASN A 21 -9.26 -8.55 28.92
C ASN A 21 -8.78 -7.58 29.99
N VAL A 22 -9.12 -6.30 29.85
CA VAL A 22 -8.71 -5.25 30.82
C VAL A 22 -9.56 -5.35 32.08
N ARG A 23 -9.00 -5.90 33.16
CA ARG A 23 -9.73 -6.08 34.43
C ARG A 23 -9.69 -4.84 35.32
N VAL A 24 -8.53 -4.18 35.39
CA VAL A 24 -8.34 -2.97 36.19
C VAL A 24 -7.47 -2.00 35.42
N SER A 25 -7.89 -0.75 35.32
CA SER A 25 -7.06 0.38 34.92
C SER A 25 -6.78 1.25 36.13
N PHE A 26 -5.52 1.65 36.33
CA PHE A 26 -5.11 2.43 37.48
C PHE A 26 -3.97 3.39 37.13
N GLY A 27 -3.89 4.50 37.84
CA GLY A 27 -2.88 5.54 37.65
C GLY A 27 -2.59 6.28 38.95
N LYS A 28 -1.72 7.30 38.88
CA LYS A 28 -1.57 8.24 39.99
C LYS A 28 -2.46 9.45 39.74
N ASN A 29 -3.21 9.87 40.75
CA ASN A 29 -3.97 11.11 40.70
C ASN A 29 -3.03 12.33 40.80
N SER A 30 -3.58 13.55 40.69
CA SER A 30 -2.80 14.79 40.76
C SER A 30 -2.07 15.00 42.08
N ALA A 31 -2.46 14.31 43.16
CA ALA A 31 -1.77 14.31 44.45
C ALA A 31 -0.69 13.21 44.57
N GLY A 32 -0.44 12.45 43.49
CA GLY A 32 0.53 11.36 43.42
C GLY A 32 0.07 10.05 44.07
N ALA A 33 -1.17 9.98 44.56
CA ALA A 33 -1.74 8.78 45.17
C ALA A 33 -2.27 7.82 44.11
N LEU A 34 -2.20 6.50 44.38
CA LEU A 34 -2.71 5.47 43.48
C LEU A 34 -4.24 5.52 43.43
N GLU A 35 -4.80 5.49 42.23
CA GLU A 35 -6.24 5.52 41.97
C GLU A 35 -6.61 4.48 40.92
N ILE A 36 -7.69 3.72 41.18
CA ILE A 36 -8.33 2.87 40.17
C ILE A 36 -9.22 3.76 39.32
N THR A 37 -8.93 3.82 38.02
CA THR A 37 -9.66 4.67 37.09
C THR A 37 -10.76 3.93 36.34
N ASP A 38 -10.66 2.60 36.23
CA ASP A 38 -11.68 1.73 35.66
C ASP A 38 -11.54 0.30 36.22
N ALA A 39 -12.66 -0.39 36.42
CA ALA A 39 -12.69 -1.78 36.87
C ALA A 39 -13.76 -2.55 36.09
N ASN A 40 -13.37 -3.65 35.46
CA ASN A 40 -14.23 -4.44 34.60
C ASN A 40 -14.17 -5.91 35.00
N ASP A 41 -15.35 -6.50 35.13
CA ASP A 41 -15.53 -7.95 35.05
C ASP A 41 -16.29 -8.27 33.77
N TYR A 42 -16.17 -9.49 33.28
CA TYR A 42 -16.81 -9.91 32.04
C TYR A 42 -17.54 -11.22 32.25
N TYR A 43 -18.73 -11.32 31.67
CA TYR A 43 -19.31 -12.61 31.34
C TYR A 43 -18.42 -13.33 30.30
N PRO A 44 -18.52 -14.67 30.15
CA PRO A 44 -17.65 -15.41 29.25
C PRO A 44 -17.61 -14.88 27.81
N PHE A 45 -18.72 -14.34 27.31
CA PHE A 45 -18.82 -13.77 25.96
C PHE A 45 -18.52 -12.27 25.89
N GLY A 46 -17.94 -11.69 26.93
CA GLY A 46 -17.39 -10.33 26.88
C GLY A 46 -18.34 -9.20 27.22
N MET A 47 -19.59 -9.49 27.57
CA MET A 47 -20.47 -8.48 28.18
C MET A 47 -19.88 -8.07 29.52
N ASN A 48 -19.78 -6.76 29.76
CA ASN A 48 -19.24 -6.23 31.00
C ASN A 48 -20.22 -6.47 32.16
N HIS A 49 -19.72 -7.03 33.25
CA HIS A 49 -20.46 -7.22 34.49
C HIS A 49 -20.34 -5.96 35.35
N LEU A 50 -21.38 -5.14 35.33
CA LEU A 50 -21.46 -3.89 36.07
C LEU A 50 -21.58 -4.19 37.57
N LYS A 51 -20.46 -4.07 38.30
CA LYS A 51 -20.47 -4.24 39.77
C LYS A 51 -21.35 -3.21 40.48
N THR A 52 -21.37 -1.97 39.95
CA THR A 52 -22.25 -0.87 40.34
C THR A 52 -22.39 0.12 39.17
N GLY A 53 -23.58 0.69 38.97
CA GLY A 53 -23.82 1.77 37.97
C GLY A 53 -24.24 1.30 36.56
N ASN A 54 -24.12 2.22 35.59
CA ASN A 54 -24.52 2.04 34.18
C ASN A 54 -23.33 1.63 33.30
N ALA A 55 -23.58 0.91 32.21
CA ALA A 55 -22.55 0.55 31.23
C ALA A 55 -21.91 1.79 30.60
N PHE A 56 -20.58 1.77 30.47
CA PHE A 56 -19.82 2.86 29.88
C PHE A 56 -19.69 2.65 28.37
N PHE A 57 -20.36 3.50 27.60
CA PHE A 57 -20.31 3.57 26.13
C PHE A 57 -19.81 4.95 25.68
N GLY A 58 -18.71 5.42 26.27
CA GLY A 58 -18.19 6.76 26.02
C GLY A 58 -17.46 6.88 24.68
N VAL A 59 -17.55 8.03 24.03
CA VAL A 59 -16.81 8.31 22.79
C VAL A 59 -15.38 8.76 23.12
N GLY A 60 -14.38 8.16 22.46
CA GLY A 60 -12.99 8.63 22.47
C GLY A 60 -12.33 8.65 23.85
N SER A 61 -12.64 7.66 24.69
CA SER A 61 -12.02 7.48 26.01
C SER A 61 -11.10 6.27 26.01
N TYR A 62 -10.00 6.36 26.75
CA TYR A 62 -9.12 5.23 26.99
C TYR A 62 -9.84 4.04 27.68
N LYS A 63 -10.97 4.32 28.33
CA LYS A 63 -11.84 3.32 28.95
C LYS A 63 -12.55 2.43 27.94
N ASN A 64 -12.50 2.75 26.65
CA ASN A 64 -13.17 2.01 25.58
C ASN A 64 -12.48 0.66 25.31
N TYR A 65 -11.17 0.56 25.55
CA TYR A 65 -10.43 -0.68 25.37
C TYR A 65 -10.67 -1.64 26.54
N LYS A 66 -11.48 -2.68 26.30
CA LYS A 66 -12.05 -3.53 27.35
C LYS A 66 -11.82 -5.03 27.08
N TYR A 67 -12.83 -5.72 26.57
CA TYR A 67 -12.78 -7.17 26.31
C TYR A 67 -11.79 -7.47 25.17
N ASN A 68 -10.90 -8.42 25.39
CA ASN A 68 -9.76 -8.76 24.54
C ASN A 68 -8.88 -7.57 24.12
N GLY A 69 -8.92 -6.47 24.89
CA GLY A 69 -8.26 -5.22 24.53
C GLY A 69 -8.84 -4.56 23.28
N LYS A 70 -10.06 -4.91 22.85
CA LYS A 70 -10.77 -4.28 21.73
C LYS A 70 -11.55 -3.06 22.17
N GLU A 71 -11.71 -2.13 21.24
CA GLU A 71 -12.46 -0.89 21.47
C GLU A 71 -13.95 -1.18 21.51
N LEU A 72 -14.60 -0.81 22.61
CA LEU A 72 -16.05 -0.78 22.76
C LEU A 72 -16.58 0.52 22.15
N GLN A 73 -17.39 0.39 21.09
CA GLN A 73 -18.03 1.52 20.43
C GLN A 73 -19.27 2.00 21.21
N GLU A 74 -19.77 3.19 20.92
CA GLU A 74 -20.98 3.77 21.54
C GLU A 74 -22.24 2.92 21.32
N THR A 75 -22.23 2.05 20.30
CA THR A 75 -23.29 1.09 19.99
C THR A 75 -23.31 -0.11 20.94
N GLY A 76 -22.29 -0.26 21.78
CA GLY A 76 -22.09 -1.42 22.65
C GLY A 76 -21.47 -2.64 21.97
N MET A 77 -21.05 -2.49 20.71
CA MET A 77 -20.30 -3.51 19.98
C MET A 77 -18.79 -3.29 20.12
N TYR A 78 -18.03 -4.38 20.11
CA TYR A 78 -16.58 -4.32 20.04
C TYR A 78 -16.09 -4.30 18.60
N ASP A 79 -15.16 -3.41 18.28
CA ASP A 79 -14.50 -3.38 16.98
C ASP A 79 -13.29 -4.34 16.98
N TYR A 80 -13.38 -5.37 16.13
CA TYR A 80 -12.31 -6.35 15.92
C TYR A 80 -11.54 -6.14 14.61
N GLY A 81 -11.81 -5.05 13.89
CA GLY A 81 -11.23 -4.73 12.58
C GLY A 81 -12.12 -5.25 11.45
N ALA A 82 -12.13 -6.57 11.21
CA ALA A 82 -12.92 -7.11 10.10
C ALA A 82 -14.43 -7.19 10.40
N ARG A 83 -14.80 -7.23 11.69
CA ARG A 83 -16.20 -7.42 12.13
C ARG A 83 -16.47 -6.68 13.44
N MET A 84 -17.73 -6.26 13.59
CA MET A 84 -18.28 -5.78 14.86
C MET A 84 -18.80 -6.96 15.68
N TYR A 85 -18.33 -7.12 16.91
CA TYR A 85 -18.74 -8.17 17.83
C TYR A 85 -19.83 -7.67 18.78
N MET A 86 -20.91 -8.45 18.92
CA MET A 86 -22.02 -8.20 19.83
C MET A 86 -21.83 -9.03 21.11
N PRO A 87 -21.26 -8.44 22.18
CA PRO A 87 -20.95 -9.18 23.41
C PRO A 87 -22.20 -9.61 24.18
N ASP A 88 -23.33 -8.97 23.93
CA ASP A 88 -24.62 -9.27 24.52
C ASP A 88 -25.28 -10.52 23.94
N LEU A 89 -25.09 -10.77 22.65
CA LEU A 89 -25.55 -11.97 21.96
C LEU A 89 -24.49 -13.06 21.87
N GLY A 90 -23.22 -12.71 22.11
CA GLY A 90 -22.08 -13.62 21.94
C GLY A 90 -21.80 -13.98 20.48
N ARG A 91 -22.06 -13.05 19.55
CA ARG A 91 -22.01 -13.30 18.09
C ARG A 91 -21.41 -12.14 17.32
N TRP A 92 -20.97 -12.42 16.10
CA TRP A 92 -20.63 -11.37 15.13
C TRP A 92 -21.88 -10.67 14.62
N GLY A 93 -21.79 -9.36 14.40
CA GLY A 93 -22.86 -8.55 13.78
C GLY A 93 -23.01 -8.76 12.29
N VAL A 94 -22.02 -9.40 11.63
CA VAL A 94 -21.99 -9.69 10.20
C VAL A 94 -21.44 -11.09 9.92
N VAL A 95 -21.67 -11.58 8.71
CA VAL A 95 -21.19 -12.89 8.21
C VAL A 95 -19.66 -12.92 8.20
N ASP A 96 -19.06 -14.03 8.66
CA ASP A 96 -17.62 -14.28 8.57
C ASP A 96 -17.10 -14.21 7.12
N PRO A 97 -16.10 -13.38 6.80
CA PRO A 97 -15.46 -13.37 5.48
C PRO A 97 -14.86 -14.74 5.08
N LEU A 98 -14.56 -15.59 6.06
CA LEU A 98 -14.03 -16.95 5.88
C LEU A 98 -15.08 -18.03 6.17
N ALA A 99 -16.38 -17.70 6.13
CA ALA A 99 -17.45 -18.67 6.39
C ALA A 99 -17.33 -19.96 5.57
N GLU A 100 -16.87 -19.86 4.32
CA GLU A 100 -16.66 -21.01 3.42
C GLU A 100 -15.56 -21.97 3.89
N LYS A 101 -14.68 -21.57 4.83
CA LYS A 101 -13.69 -22.46 5.43
C LYS A 101 -14.26 -23.31 6.56
N TYR A 102 -15.44 -22.94 7.09
CA TYR A 102 -16.01 -23.50 8.32
C TYR A 102 -17.44 -23.99 8.13
N PHE A 103 -17.65 -24.96 7.24
CA PHE A 103 -18.99 -25.47 6.89
C PHE A 103 -19.80 -26.01 8.08
N ASN A 104 -19.14 -26.42 9.16
CA ASN A 104 -19.76 -26.99 10.36
C ASN A 104 -20.04 -25.94 11.46
N ILE A 105 -19.73 -24.67 11.24
CA ILE A 105 -19.89 -23.59 12.23
C ILE A 105 -20.75 -22.47 11.62
N SER A 106 -21.64 -21.89 12.42
CA SER A 106 -22.45 -20.76 11.97
C SER A 106 -21.55 -19.58 11.53
N PRO A 107 -21.84 -18.89 10.41
CA PRO A 107 -21.06 -17.73 9.97
C PRO A 107 -21.07 -16.54 10.95
N PHE A 108 -21.91 -16.56 11.97
CA PHE A 108 -21.99 -15.52 13.01
C PHE A 108 -21.37 -15.97 14.34
N ASN A 109 -20.74 -17.15 14.35
CA ASN A 109 -20.20 -17.74 15.56
C ASN A 109 -18.94 -17.00 16.03
N TYR A 110 -18.91 -16.65 17.32
CA TYR A 110 -17.70 -16.17 17.95
C TYR A 110 -16.95 -17.34 18.59
N THR A 111 -15.66 -17.47 18.25
CA THR A 111 -14.69 -18.36 18.92
C THR A 111 -15.17 -19.79 19.12
N ALA A 112 -15.89 -20.37 18.15
CA ALA A 112 -16.45 -21.72 18.23
C ALA A 112 -17.27 -21.99 19.52
N ASN A 113 -17.92 -20.95 20.06
CA ASN A 113 -18.62 -20.95 21.36
C ASN A 113 -17.75 -21.26 22.58
N ASN A 114 -16.43 -21.07 22.51
CA ASN A 114 -15.53 -21.23 23.64
C ASN A 114 -14.63 -19.99 23.86
N PRO A 115 -15.24 -18.87 24.26
CA PRO A 115 -14.54 -17.60 24.47
C PRO A 115 -13.66 -17.59 25.72
N ILE A 116 -13.68 -18.66 26.53
CA ILE A 116 -12.81 -18.81 27.70
C ILE A 116 -11.40 -19.24 27.28
N LEU A 117 -11.29 -19.97 26.16
CA LEU A 117 -10.03 -20.51 25.65
C LEU A 117 -9.56 -19.80 24.38
N PHE A 118 -10.47 -19.26 23.57
CA PHE A 118 -10.10 -18.71 22.26
C PHE A 118 -10.38 -17.22 22.15
N ILE A 119 -9.59 -16.59 21.30
CA ILE A 119 -9.75 -15.23 20.81
C ILE A 119 -9.77 -15.27 19.29
N ASP A 120 -10.53 -14.37 18.67
CA ASP A 120 -10.42 -14.07 17.24
C ASP A 120 -9.79 -12.68 17.10
N PRO A 121 -8.46 -12.57 16.91
CA PRO A 121 -7.76 -11.29 17.07
C PRO A 121 -8.09 -10.25 15.99
N LYS A 122 -8.43 -10.68 14.77
CA LYS A 122 -8.80 -9.79 13.64
C LYS A 122 -10.30 -9.88 13.27
N GLY A 123 -11.08 -10.69 13.98
CA GLY A 123 -12.45 -10.98 13.58
C GLY A 123 -12.51 -11.76 12.26
N MET A 124 -11.62 -12.72 12.03
CA MET A 124 -11.59 -13.56 10.82
C MET A 124 -11.29 -15.03 11.11
N ASN A 125 -10.44 -15.35 12.09
CA ASN A 125 -10.07 -16.73 12.37
C ASN A 125 -9.62 -16.91 13.83
N PRO A 126 -10.22 -17.84 14.61
CA PRO A 126 -9.70 -18.21 15.92
C PRO A 126 -8.34 -18.92 15.82
N VAL A 127 -7.42 -18.53 16.69
CA VAL A 127 -6.02 -18.96 16.65
C VAL A 127 -5.77 -20.09 17.65
N TYR A 128 -6.31 -21.29 17.39
CA TYR A 128 -6.20 -22.41 18.35
C TYR A 128 -6.19 -23.79 17.71
N ASN A 129 -5.33 -24.68 18.22
CA ASN A 129 -5.31 -26.10 17.87
C ASN A 129 -6.18 -26.90 18.83
N TRP A 130 -7.28 -27.44 18.30
CA TRP A 130 -8.25 -28.24 19.04
C TRP A 130 -7.70 -29.56 19.59
N SER A 131 -6.68 -30.14 18.97
CA SER A 131 -6.13 -31.43 19.37
C SER A 131 -5.17 -31.33 20.55
N THR A 132 -4.45 -30.21 20.66
CA THR A 132 -3.38 -30.04 21.65
C THR A 132 -3.70 -28.99 22.71
N GLY A 133 -4.74 -28.20 22.51
CA GLY A 133 -5.19 -27.23 23.48
C GLY A 133 -4.33 -25.94 23.53
N LYS A 134 -3.65 -25.60 22.43
CA LYS A 134 -2.65 -24.53 22.37
C LYS A 134 -2.91 -23.53 21.25
N TYR A 135 -2.37 -22.31 21.40
CA TYR A 135 -2.43 -21.28 20.36
C TYR A 135 -1.44 -21.58 19.23
N MET A 136 -1.75 -21.09 18.03
CA MET A 136 -0.98 -21.40 16.82
C MET A 136 -0.44 -20.14 16.14
N ASP A 137 0.76 -20.21 15.58
CA ASP A 137 1.23 -19.28 14.56
C ASP A 137 1.55 -20.10 13.30
N GLY A 138 0.67 -20.03 12.30
CA GLY A 138 0.68 -20.95 11.17
C GLY A 138 0.56 -22.42 11.62
N THR A 139 1.67 -23.16 11.55
CA THR A 139 1.76 -24.59 11.94
C THR A 139 2.47 -24.82 13.27
N GLN A 140 2.99 -23.78 13.93
CA GLN A 140 3.71 -23.90 15.19
C GLN A 140 2.82 -23.57 16.39
N GLU A 141 2.97 -24.33 17.46
CA GLU A 141 2.33 -24.02 18.74
C GLU A 141 3.11 -22.90 19.45
N VAL A 142 2.39 -21.89 19.92
CA VAL A 142 2.98 -20.69 20.54
C VAL A 142 2.21 -20.27 21.80
N SER A 143 2.81 -19.40 22.61
CA SER A 143 2.09 -18.77 23.73
C SER A 143 1.03 -17.78 23.23
N PHE A 144 0.04 -17.43 24.07
CA PHE A 144 -0.99 -16.43 23.74
C PHE A 144 -0.39 -15.11 23.24
N GLY A 145 0.65 -14.59 23.91
CA GLY A 145 1.31 -13.35 23.50
C GLY A 145 2.00 -13.47 22.13
N GLN A 146 2.57 -14.63 21.81
CA GLN A 146 3.18 -14.87 20.50
C GLN A 146 2.15 -15.01 19.39
N ALA A 147 1.02 -15.67 19.66
CA ALA A 147 -0.11 -15.74 18.73
C ALA A 147 -0.69 -14.35 18.47
N MET A 148 -0.90 -13.51 19.49
CA MET A 148 -1.36 -12.13 19.27
C MET A 148 -0.36 -11.32 18.44
N ASN A 149 0.95 -11.49 18.70
CA ASN A 149 2.00 -10.79 17.96
C ASN A 149 2.03 -11.16 16.47
N SER A 150 1.72 -12.39 16.09
CA SER A 150 1.72 -12.80 14.67
C SER A 150 0.58 -12.16 13.87
N TYR A 151 -0.49 -11.72 14.54
CA TYR A 151 -1.57 -10.93 13.95
C TYR A 151 -1.41 -9.41 14.14
N GLY A 152 -0.22 -8.96 14.55
CA GLY A 152 0.08 -7.53 14.71
C GLY A 152 -0.51 -6.90 15.98
N LEU A 153 -0.79 -7.69 17.02
CA LEU A 153 -1.34 -7.21 18.28
C LEU A 153 -0.38 -7.54 19.43
N ASN A 154 -0.08 -6.58 20.30
CA ASN A 154 0.59 -6.91 21.57
C ASN A 154 -0.33 -7.76 22.46
N SER A 155 0.24 -8.41 23.47
CA SER A 155 -0.50 -9.06 24.56
C SER A 155 -1.43 -8.12 25.35
N ASP A 156 -1.33 -6.81 25.11
CA ASP A 156 -2.21 -5.79 25.65
C ASP A 156 -3.16 -5.17 24.60
N GLY A 157 -3.26 -5.71 23.39
CA GLY A 157 -4.16 -5.21 22.35
C GLY A 157 -3.75 -3.87 21.71
N SER A 158 -2.55 -3.34 22.01
CA SER A 158 -1.98 -2.17 21.33
C SER A 158 -0.90 -2.56 20.29
N ASP A 159 -0.49 -1.59 19.45
CA ASP A 159 0.36 -1.65 18.23
C ASP A 159 1.32 -2.84 18.00
N CYS A 160 1.29 -3.31 16.74
CA CYS A 160 2.09 -4.34 16.08
C CYS A 160 3.64 -4.32 16.31
N PRO A 161 4.22 -5.28 17.04
CA PRO A 161 5.69 -5.43 17.18
C PRO A 161 6.42 -5.73 15.88
N LYS A 162 5.82 -6.55 15.01
CA LYS A 162 6.35 -6.84 13.68
C LYS A 162 6.50 -5.54 12.88
N CYS A 163 5.51 -4.67 12.97
CA CYS A 163 5.48 -3.38 12.28
C CYS A 163 6.58 -2.44 12.78
N LYS A 164 6.91 -2.46 14.07
CA LYS A 164 8.07 -1.73 14.60
C LYS A 164 9.37 -2.19 13.93
N LYS A 165 9.60 -3.51 13.86
CA LYS A 165 10.76 -4.09 13.18
C LYS A 165 10.76 -3.76 11.68
N THR A 166 9.63 -3.95 11.00
CA THR A 166 9.49 -3.63 9.56
C THR A 166 9.78 -2.15 9.28
N LYS A 167 9.31 -1.23 10.14
CA LYS A 167 9.65 0.21 10.03
C LYS A 167 11.13 0.49 10.23
N GLU A 168 11.78 -0.18 11.18
CA GLU A 168 13.23 -0.06 11.38
C GLU A 168 14.00 -0.58 10.16
N ASP A 169 13.57 -1.70 9.58
CA ASP A 169 14.17 -2.27 8.37
C ASP A 169 13.95 -1.35 7.15
N GLY A 170 12.76 -0.78 6.97
CA GLY A 170 12.49 0.25 5.96
C GLY A 170 13.40 1.49 6.10
N ARG A 171 13.71 1.93 7.32
CA ARG A 171 14.67 3.04 7.56
C ARG A 171 16.11 2.66 7.19
N LYS A 172 16.51 1.41 7.40
CA LYS A 172 17.83 0.91 6.94
C LYS A 172 17.89 0.80 5.42
N MET A 173 16.79 0.41 4.78
CA MET A 173 16.68 0.38 3.31
C MET A 173 16.82 1.78 2.72
N ILE A 174 16.15 2.79 3.29
CA ILE A 174 16.31 4.21 2.88
C ILE A 174 17.78 4.63 2.98
N SER A 175 18.42 4.32 4.11
CA SER A 175 19.82 4.67 4.35
C SER A 175 20.77 3.99 3.34
N SER A 176 20.52 2.70 3.05
CA SER A 176 21.31 1.92 2.09
C SER A 176 21.13 2.42 0.65
N ALA A 177 19.88 2.68 0.25
CA ALA A 177 19.54 3.22 -1.07
C ALA A 177 20.21 4.59 -1.30
N ARG A 178 20.14 5.50 -0.31
CA ARG A 178 20.86 6.80 -0.36
C ARG A 178 22.37 6.61 -0.50
N ALA A 179 22.96 5.66 0.25
CA ALA A 179 24.39 5.37 0.18
C ALA A 179 24.84 4.81 -1.18
N THR A 180 23.96 4.11 -1.90
CA THR A 180 24.21 3.58 -3.25
C THR A 180 23.74 4.52 -4.37
N GLY A 181 23.29 5.73 -4.04
CA GLY A 181 22.84 6.73 -5.02
C GLY A 181 21.41 6.53 -5.56
N LEU A 182 20.64 5.61 -4.99
CA LEU A 182 19.25 5.30 -5.34
C LEU A 182 18.30 6.22 -4.56
N ASN A 183 18.44 7.52 -4.80
CA ASN A 183 17.73 8.54 -4.02
C ASN A 183 16.22 8.54 -4.31
N PHE A 184 15.79 8.24 -5.54
CA PHE A 184 14.37 8.26 -5.87
C PHE A 184 13.64 7.09 -5.20
N ALA A 185 14.25 5.90 -5.19
CA ALA A 185 13.80 4.76 -4.42
C ALA A 185 13.71 5.06 -2.92
N ALA A 186 14.74 5.69 -2.36
CA ALA A 186 14.75 6.10 -0.95
C ALA A 186 13.61 7.08 -0.62
N ASP A 187 13.40 8.08 -1.47
CA ASP A 187 12.33 9.08 -1.29
C ASP A 187 10.93 8.47 -1.45
N ASN A 188 10.77 7.42 -2.26
CA ASN A 188 9.51 6.67 -2.37
C ASN A 188 9.24 5.83 -1.13
N MET A 189 10.26 5.14 -0.62
CA MET A 189 10.14 4.35 0.61
C MET A 189 9.86 5.25 1.82
N GLU A 190 10.50 6.40 1.90
CA GLU A 190 10.24 7.39 2.95
C GLU A 190 8.81 7.94 2.85
N TYR A 191 8.33 8.22 1.64
CA TYR A 191 6.95 8.66 1.41
C TYR A 191 5.94 7.58 1.84
N PHE A 192 6.18 6.31 1.47
CA PHE A 192 5.37 5.16 1.86
C PHE A 192 5.23 5.03 3.39
N LEU A 193 6.37 5.01 4.12
CA LEU A 193 6.39 4.83 5.57
C LEU A 193 5.76 6.00 6.35
N ASN A 194 5.74 7.19 5.76
CA ASN A 194 5.14 8.39 6.35
C ASN A 194 3.68 8.61 5.95
N GLY A 195 3.18 7.89 4.94
CA GLY A 195 1.82 7.97 4.47
C GLY A 195 0.82 7.47 5.52
N LYS A 196 -0.29 8.20 5.70
CA LYS A 196 -1.36 7.88 6.66
C LYS A 196 -2.72 7.58 6.01
N ASP A 197 -2.87 7.81 4.71
CA ASP A 197 -4.13 7.63 3.99
C ASP A 197 -3.87 7.13 2.56
N ARG A 198 -4.69 6.17 2.11
CA ARG A 198 -4.63 5.52 0.79
C ARG A 198 -5.25 6.39 -0.32
N TRP A 199 -6.10 7.36 0.02
CA TRP A 199 -6.95 8.05 -0.96
C TRP A 199 -6.55 9.50 -1.31
N SER A 200 -5.51 10.05 -0.66
CA SER A 200 -5.09 11.45 -0.85
C SER A 200 -3.59 11.63 -1.20
N ASN A 201 -2.88 10.53 -1.50
CA ASN A 201 -1.41 10.47 -1.45
C ASN A 201 -0.71 10.40 -2.83
N ASP A 202 -1.33 10.84 -3.92
CA ASP A 202 -0.68 10.80 -5.24
C ASP A 202 0.60 11.66 -5.27
N LYS A 203 1.73 11.01 -5.54
CA LYS A 203 3.04 11.66 -5.66
C LYS A 203 3.27 12.10 -7.10
N LYS A 204 3.46 13.41 -7.31
CA LYS A 204 3.88 13.94 -8.61
C LYS A 204 5.36 13.72 -8.82
N ILE A 205 5.72 13.00 -9.87
CA ILE A 205 7.10 12.68 -10.21
C ILE A 205 7.63 13.70 -11.20
N SER A 206 8.88 14.13 -10.99
CA SER A 206 9.57 15.01 -11.91
C SER A 206 9.68 14.39 -13.30
N SER A 207 9.11 15.06 -14.31
CA SER A 207 9.26 14.63 -15.70
C SER A 207 10.71 14.67 -16.17
N LYS A 208 11.57 15.52 -15.56
CA LYS A 208 13.01 15.53 -15.83
C LYS A 208 13.67 14.22 -15.37
N PHE A 209 13.29 13.70 -14.21
CA PHE A 209 13.80 12.40 -13.75
C PHE A 209 13.31 11.26 -14.67
N LEU A 210 12.02 11.24 -15.01
CA LEU A 210 11.47 10.20 -15.88
C LEU A 210 12.07 10.24 -17.28
N LYS A 211 12.27 11.42 -17.85
CA LYS A 211 12.96 11.59 -19.14
C LYS A 211 14.43 11.21 -19.10
N SER A 212 15.10 11.24 -17.95
CA SER A 212 16.49 10.80 -17.83
C SER A 212 16.61 9.27 -17.78
N ASN A 213 15.53 8.56 -17.48
CA ASN A 213 15.48 7.10 -17.44
C ASN A 213 15.37 6.47 -18.85
N SER A 214 16.19 5.44 -19.11
CA SER A 214 16.26 4.77 -20.42
C SER A 214 15.00 3.99 -20.78
N SER A 215 14.44 3.21 -19.85
CA SER A 215 13.26 2.41 -20.15
C SER A 215 12.03 3.28 -20.32
N VAL A 216 11.89 4.39 -19.61
CA VAL A 216 10.78 5.32 -19.84
C VAL A 216 10.85 5.92 -21.25
N ARG A 217 12.05 6.34 -21.71
CA ARG A 217 12.24 6.80 -23.10
C ARG A 217 11.97 5.67 -24.11
N HIS A 218 12.44 4.46 -23.82
CA HIS A 218 12.24 3.31 -24.70
C HIS A 218 10.76 2.93 -24.82
N ALA A 219 10.03 2.86 -23.70
CA ALA A 219 8.59 2.61 -23.64
C ALA A 219 7.81 3.67 -24.44
N THR A 220 8.18 4.95 -24.27
CA THR A 220 7.61 6.05 -25.06
C THR A 220 7.88 5.86 -26.56
N ALA A 221 9.12 5.52 -26.95
CA ALA A 221 9.49 5.28 -28.33
C ALA A 221 8.79 4.05 -28.94
N LEU A 222 8.57 2.98 -28.16
CA LEU A 222 7.82 1.80 -28.58
C LEU A 222 6.36 2.13 -28.87
N ASN A 223 5.69 2.90 -28.00
CA ASN A 223 4.34 3.37 -28.26
C ASN A 223 4.28 4.19 -29.55
N VAL A 224 5.17 5.16 -29.72
CA VAL A 224 5.20 6.04 -30.90
C VAL A 224 5.55 5.25 -32.17
N ALA A 225 6.40 4.24 -32.10
CA ALA A 225 6.73 3.39 -33.23
C ALA A 225 5.51 2.65 -33.81
N LYS A 226 4.45 2.41 -33.02
CA LYS A 226 3.19 1.83 -33.48
C LYS A 226 2.44 2.73 -34.46
N LEU A 227 2.69 4.05 -34.42
CA LEU A 227 2.20 5.01 -35.43
C LEU A 227 2.76 4.69 -36.82
N PHE A 228 3.91 4.02 -36.92
CA PHE A 228 4.56 3.72 -38.20
C PHE A 228 4.38 2.25 -38.61
N ASN A 229 3.26 1.65 -38.22
CA ASN A 229 2.88 0.35 -38.75
C ASN A 229 2.69 0.42 -40.30
N LYS A 230 2.56 -0.74 -40.94
CA LYS A 230 2.50 -0.86 -42.41
C LYS A 230 1.47 0.08 -43.06
N LYS A 231 0.33 0.34 -42.41
CA LYS A 231 -0.73 1.21 -42.95
C LYS A 231 -0.28 2.67 -43.05
N PHE A 232 0.30 3.21 -41.98
CA PHE A 232 0.79 4.59 -41.96
C PHE A 232 2.06 4.78 -42.80
N GLY A 233 2.96 3.79 -42.82
CA GLY A 233 4.12 3.81 -43.72
C GLY A 233 3.71 3.91 -45.19
N GLN A 234 2.76 3.07 -45.62
CA GLN A 234 2.19 3.14 -46.97
C GLN A 234 1.50 4.48 -47.27
N GLN A 235 0.81 5.06 -46.29
CA GLN A 235 0.19 6.37 -46.45
C GLN A 235 1.25 7.45 -46.75
N LEU A 236 2.37 7.45 -46.04
CA LEU A 236 3.50 8.37 -46.29
C LEU A 236 4.16 8.12 -47.64
N ASP A 237 4.40 6.86 -47.99
CA ASP A 237 5.07 6.49 -49.25
C ASP A 237 4.26 6.91 -50.48
N ASN A 238 2.93 6.96 -50.37
CA ASN A 238 2.01 7.32 -51.44
C ASN A 238 1.69 8.82 -51.53
N MET A 239 2.19 9.65 -50.60
CA MET A 239 1.96 11.11 -50.64
C MET A 239 2.51 11.75 -51.91
N LYS A 240 1.81 12.74 -52.46
CA LYS A 240 2.31 13.58 -53.56
C LYS A 240 3.23 14.67 -53.04
N LEU A 241 4.11 15.20 -53.90
CA LEU A 241 4.97 16.33 -53.52
C LEU A 241 4.10 17.55 -53.15
N GLY A 242 4.39 18.17 -52.00
CA GLY A 242 3.63 19.29 -51.43
C GLY A 242 2.41 18.86 -50.60
N GLU A 243 2.06 17.57 -50.57
CA GLU A 243 0.96 17.07 -49.75
C GLU A 243 1.34 17.11 -48.26
N THR A 244 0.37 17.47 -47.42
CA THR A 244 0.48 17.45 -45.96
C THR A 244 -0.58 16.52 -45.40
N ILE A 245 -0.19 15.65 -44.48
CA ILE A 245 -1.10 14.82 -43.69
C ILE A 245 -0.82 15.00 -42.20
N THR A 246 -1.79 14.67 -41.37
CA THR A 246 -1.61 14.61 -39.91
C THR A 246 -1.68 13.18 -39.45
N LEU A 247 -0.61 12.72 -38.79
CA LEU A 247 -0.53 11.43 -38.14
C LEU A 247 -0.98 11.59 -36.68
N LYS A 248 -2.00 10.82 -36.28
CA LYS A 248 -2.51 10.81 -34.90
C LYS A 248 -2.63 9.40 -34.35
N GLY A 249 -2.38 9.24 -33.06
CA GLY A 249 -2.63 7.98 -32.36
C GLY A 249 -2.45 8.09 -30.85
N THR A 250 -3.11 7.19 -30.13
CA THR A 250 -3.02 7.08 -28.67
C THR A 250 -2.73 5.64 -28.28
N TRP A 251 -1.77 5.45 -27.38
CA TRP A 251 -1.42 4.14 -26.83
C TRP A 251 -1.24 4.25 -25.33
N LYS A 252 -1.76 3.27 -24.60
CA LYS A 252 -1.61 3.11 -23.16
C LYS A 252 -1.14 1.68 -22.93
N ASP A 253 0.12 1.53 -22.52
CA ASP A 253 0.77 0.24 -22.38
C ASP A 253 1.52 0.18 -21.04
N SER A 254 1.56 -1.01 -20.44
CA SER A 254 2.28 -1.28 -19.20
C SER A 254 3.66 -1.89 -19.50
N TYR A 255 4.65 -1.48 -18.74
CA TYR A 255 6.06 -1.82 -18.92
C TYR A 255 6.68 -2.20 -17.58
N TYR A 256 7.54 -3.22 -17.61
CA TYR A 256 8.33 -3.63 -16.46
C TYR A 256 9.65 -2.85 -16.49
N ALA A 257 10.02 -2.20 -15.38
CA ALA A 257 11.35 -1.64 -15.25
C ALA A 257 12.38 -2.78 -15.25
N SER A 258 13.53 -2.57 -15.91
CA SER A 258 14.56 -3.60 -15.97
C SER A 258 15.29 -3.69 -14.63
N ALA A 259 15.90 -4.84 -14.32
CA ALA A 259 16.70 -5.02 -13.08
C ALA A 259 17.86 -4.01 -12.95
N ASN A 260 18.25 -3.34 -14.04
CA ASN A 260 19.27 -2.28 -14.03
C ASN A 260 18.71 -0.90 -13.67
N GLU A 261 17.40 -0.78 -13.50
CA GLU A 261 16.69 0.45 -13.17
C GLU A 261 16.10 0.35 -11.77
N LEU A 262 16.95 -0.07 -10.83
CA LEU A 262 16.60 -0.27 -9.43
C LEU A 262 15.93 0.96 -8.83
N ASP A 263 16.31 2.17 -9.23
CA ASP A 263 15.70 3.40 -8.72
C ASP A 263 14.20 3.50 -9.04
N LEU A 264 13.70 2.81 -10.07
CA LEU A 264 12.28 2.72 -10.42
C LEU A 264 11.54 1.55 -9.75
N LEU A 265 12.23 0.56 -9.18
CA LEU A 265 11.68 -0.78 -8.92
C LEU A 265 11.13 -1.04 -7.51
N TYR A 266 11.54 -0.31 -6.47
CA TYR A 266 11.51 -0.68 -5.04
C TYR A 266 10.18 -1.09 -4.35
N GLY A 267 9.11 -1.34 -5.07
CA GLY A 267 7.81 -1.74 -4.55
C GLY A 267 6.74 -1.59 -5.60
N SER A 268 7.13 -1.41 -6.86
CA SER A 268 6.24 -1.34 -8.00
C SER A 268 6.64 -2.39 -9.03
N GLY A 269 5.68 -3.25 -9.36
CA GLY A 269 5.89 -4.32 -10.33
C GLY A 269 6.08 -3.82 -11.77
N GLY A 270 5.74 -2.56 -12.08
CA GLY A 270 5.84 -1.97 -13.41
C GLY A 270 4.98 -0.72 -13.56
N TYR A 271 5.24 0.09 -14.59
CA TYR A 271 4.58 1.38 -14.82
C TYR A 271 3.80 1.40 -16.14
N THR A 272 2.87 2.34 -16.26
CA THR A 272 2.07 2.58 -17.46
C THR A 272 2.49 3.87 -18.13
N ILE A 273 2.75 3.81 -19.44
CA ILE A 273 2.97 4.97 -20.30
C ILE A 273 1.78 5.14 -21.23
N THR A 274 1.19 6.32 -21.18
CA THR A 274 0.21 6.78 -22.18
C THR A 274 0.87 7.82 -23.08
N THR A 275 0.79 7.64 -24.39
CA THR A 275 1.29 8.59 -25.39
C THR A 275 0.18 9.01 -26.32
N ASN A 276 -0.03 10.31 -26.48
CA ASN A 276 -0.89 10.90 -27.51
C ASN A 276 0.00 11.60 -28.53
N VAL A 277 -0.04 11.17 -29.78
CA VAL A 277 0.80 11.71 -30.86
C VAL A 277 -0.06 12.50 -31.83
N SER A 278 0.41 13.69 -32.21
CA SER A 278 -0.17 14.49 -33.29
C SER A 278 0.95 15.19 -34.06
N VAL A 279 1.35 14.61 -35.20
CA VAL A 279 2.46 15.10 -36.02
C VAL A 279 1.96 15.41 -37.43
N GLN A 280 2.22 16.63 -37.91
CA GLN A 280 2.04 16.95 -39.32
C GLN A 280 3.27 16.50 -40.10
N VAL A 281 3.03 15.89 -41.26
CA VAL A 281 4.08 15.46 -42.18
C VAL A 281 3.77 16.02 -43.56
N THR A 282 4.74 16.71 -44.15
CA THR A 282 4.65 17.30 -45.48
C THR A 282 5.70 16.68 -46.38
N ARG A 283 5.28 16.10 -47.52
CA ARG A 283 6.23 15.57 -48.49
C ARG A 283 6.83 16.73 -49.29
N GLY A 284 8.15 16.83 -49.33
CA GLY A 284 8.84 17.98 -49.91
C GLY A 284 10.16 17.62 -50.56
N LYS A 285 10.96 18.65 -50.81
CA LYS A 285 12.37 18.54 -51.16
C LYS A 285 13.23 19.37 -50.21
N LEU A 286 14.36 18.82 -49.78
CA LEU A 286 15.40 19.55 -49.07
C LEU A 286 16.70 19.39 -49.83
N SER A 287 17.33 20.50 -50.21
CA SER A 287 18.57 20.52 -51.00
C SER A 287 18.49 19.66 -52.27
N GLY A 288 17.33 19.64 -52.93
CA GLY A 288 17.07 18.88 -54.16
C GLY A 288 16.68 17.41 -53.97
N LEU A 289 16.78 16.86 -52.76
CA LEU A 289 16.43 15.48 -52.45
C LEU A 289 14.98 15.37 -51.97
N ASN A 290 14.24 14.37 -52.45
CA ASN A 290 12.89 14.08 -51.97
C ASN A 290 12.91 13.59 -50.52
N GLY A 291 11.90 13.96 -49.75
CA GLY A 291 11.71 13.51 -48.38
C GLY A 291 10.51 14.17 -47.72
N TYR A 292 10.57 14.32 -46.41
CA TYR A 292 9.46 14.77 -45.58
C TYR A 292 9.95 15.75 -44.51
N THR A 293 9.30 16.91 -44.40
CA THR A 293 9.37 17.72 -43.16
C THR A 293 8.28 17.24 -42.23
N PHE A 294 8.55 17.17 -40.94
CA PHE A 294 7.53 16.83 -39.97
C PHE A 294 7.67 17.66 -38.72
N SER A 295 6.55 18.01 -38.10
CA SER A 295 6.52 18.70 -36.81
C SER A 295 5.24 18.43 -36.04
N GLY A 296 5.32 18.53 -34.72
CA GLY A 296 4.15 18.42 -33.85
C GLY A 296 4.50 17.97 -32.45
N ASP A 297 3.50 17.42 -31.79
CA ASP A 297 3.49 17.21 -30.35
C ASP A 297 3.26 15.75 -29.99
N ILE A 298 3.94 15.32 -28.93
CA ILE A 298 3.75 14.03 -28.28
C ILE A 298 3.52 14.28 -26.80
N ASP A 299 2.27 14.14 -26.35
CA ASP A 299 1.93 14.24 -24.95
C ASP A 299 2.08 12.88 -24.28
N VAL A 300 2.89 12.83 -23.24
CA VAL A 300 3.21 11.60 -22.50
C VAL A 300 2.68 11.73 -21.08
N SER A 301 2.05 10.67 -20.58
CA SER A 301 1.63 10.53 -19.19
C SER A 301 2.22 9.24 -18.61
N TYR A 302 2.79 9.35 -17.41
CA TYR A 302 3.32 8.25 -16.61
C TYR A 302 2.38 8.00 -15.43
N PHE A 303 2.11 6.72 -15.18
CA PHE A 303 1.40 6.25 -14.00
C PHE A 303 2.07 4.99 -13.46
N ASP A 304 2.27 4.93 -12.16
CA ASP A 304 2.74 3.74 -11.46
C ASP A 304 2.10 3.71 -10.06
N THR A 305 1.95 2.52 -9.47
CA THR A 305 1.45 2.36 -8.11
C THR A 305 2.58 1.78 -7.26
N TYR A 306 2.93 2.48 -6.20
CA TYR A 306 3.89 2.01 -5.21
C TYR A 306 3.13 1.31 -4.08
N ASN A 307 3.18 -0.02 -4.04
CA ASN A 307 2.30 -0.82 -3.19
C ASN A 307 2.86 -2.15 -2.67
N TRP A 308 4.16 -2.45 -2.85
CA TRP A 308 4.80 -3.64 -2.26
C TRP A 308 3.98 -4.94 -2.43
N ASP A 309 3.45 -5.19 -3.64
CA ASP A 309 2.52 -6.29 -3.95
C ASP A 309 2.94 -7.65 -3.32
N ALA A 310 1.99 -8.31 -2.62
CA ALA A 310 2.21 -9.61 -2.00
C ALA A 310 2.73 -10.69 -2.98
N GLY A 311 3.82 -11.36 -2.60
CA GLY A 311 4.33 -12.57 -3.26
C GLY A 311 5.53 -12.35 -4.18
N LYS A 312 6.07 -11.13 -4.25
CA LYS A 312 7.41 -10.86 -4.75
C LYS A 312 8.29 -10.45 -3.55
N GLY A 313 9.59 -10.53 -3.72
CA GLY A 313 10.55 -10.05 -2.73
C GLY A 313 11.54 -9.21 -3.48
N ASP A 314 11.79 -7.99 -3.02
CA ASP A 314 12.73 -7.09 -3.67
C ASP A 314 14.13 -7.16 -3.06
N TYR A 315 15.13 -7.03 -3.94
CA TYR A 315 16.52 -6.89 -3.52
C TYR A 315 16.87 -5.41 -3.39
N VAL A 316 17.25 -5.00 -2.20
CA VAL A 316 17.73 -3.65 -1.92
C VAL A 316 19.26 -3.66 -1.83
N PRO A 317 19.98 -3.00 -2.76
CA PRO A 317 21.43 -2.84 -2.67
C PRO A 317 21.87 -2.34 -1.30
N GLY A 318 22.82 -3.05 -0.68
CA GLY A 318 23.37 -2.72 0.64
C GLY A 318 22.52 -3.19 1.83
N PHE A 319 21.27 -3.61 1.63
CA PHE A 319 20.42 -4.17 2.69
C PHE A 319 20.19 -5.68 2.52
N GLY A 320 19.96 -6.14 1.29
CA GLY A 320 19.65 -7.53 0.97
C GLY A 320 18.22 -7.73 0.48
N TYR A 321 17.79 -9.00 0.43
CA TYR A 321 16.42 -9.35 0.08
C TYR A 321 15.47 -9.05 1.24
N THR A 322 14.33 -8.44 0.92
CA THR A 322 13.20 -8.30 1.83
C THR A 322 11.99 -9.04 1.31
N ASP A 323 11.18 -9.53 2.24
CA ASP A 323 9.86 -10.10 1.93
C ASP A 323 8.83 -8.97 1.97
N ASP A 324 8.15 -8.77 0.84
CA ASP A 324 7.20 -7.67 0.60
C ASP A 324 5.97 -7.81 1.51
N SER A 325 5.62 -9.04 1.93
CA SER A 325 4.49 -9.31 2.84
C SER A 325 4.61 -8.64 4.22
N ASN A 326 5.82 -8.23 4.62
CA ASN A 326 6.01 -7.50 5.87
C ASN A 326 5.54 -6.05 5.78
N PHE A 327 5.58 -5.43 4.59
CA PHE A 327 5.18 -4.04 4.38
C PHE A 327 3.66 -3.90 4.20
N ASP A 328 2.99 -4.94 3.70
CA ASP A 328 1.53 -5.04 3.70
C ASP A 328 0.94 -4.91 5.11
N ASP A 329 1.56 -5.57 6.10
CA ASP A 329 1.15 -5.44 7.51
C ASP A 329 1.21 -3.98 8.00
N LEU A 330 2.17 -3.17 7.52
CA LEU A 330 2.21 -1.74 7.87
C LEU A 330 1.00 -1.00 7.30
N VAL A 331 0.60 -1.32 6.08
CA VAL A 331 -0.55 -0.69 5.41
C VAL A 331 -1.86 -1.11 6.08
N GLU A 332 -2.03 -2.40 6.37
CA GLU A 332 -3.22 -2.93 7.08
C GLU A 332 -3.41 -2.27 8.45
N ASN A 333 -2.32 -1.95 9.15
CA ASN A 333 -2.34 -1.31 10.47
C ASN A 333 -2.33 0.24 10.40
N GLY A 334 -2.51 0.84 9.22
CA GLY A 334 -2.52 2.30 9.05
C GLY A 334 -1.19 2.97 9.42
N GLN A 335 -0.10 2.21 9.39
CA GLN A 335 1.24 2.62 9.78
C GLN A 335 2.14 2.99 8.58
N ALA A 336 1.68 2.72 7.36
CA ALA A 336 2.22 3.15 6.07
C ALA A 336 1.06 3.28 5.06
N ALA A 337 1.29 3.87 3.89
CA ALA A 337 0.26 3.94 2.85
C ALA A 337 0.82 3.79 1.45
N ASN A 338 0.12 2.97 0.64
CA ASN A 338 0.33 2.89 -0.80
C ASN A 338 -0.01 4.23 -1.47
N PHE A 339 0.64 4.51 -2.60
CA PHE A 339 0.41 5.74 -3.33
C PHE A 339 0.61 5.58 -4.84
N ASN A 340 -0.02 6.45 -5.63
CA ASN A 340 0.23 6.51 -7.06
C ASN A 340 1.32 7.52 -7.37
N MET A 341 2.20 7.16 -8.29
CA MET A 341 3.20 8.03 -8.88
C MET A 341 2.71 8.48 -10.25
N THR A 342 2.57 9.79 -10.44
CA THR A 342 2.05 10.34 -11.70
C THR A 342 2.94 11.44 -12.26
N SER A 343 3.04 11.51 -13.57
CA SER A 343 3.71 12.63 -14.27
C SER A 343 3.14 12.80 -15.66
N SER A 344 3.33 13.98 -16.23
CA SER A 344 2.98 14.27 -17.62
C SER A 344 3.94 15.28 -18.21
N TRP A 345 4.29 15.12 -19.48
CA TRP A 345 5.12 16.06 -20.22
C TRP A 345 4.82 16.00 -21.71
N ASN A 346 5.24 17.03 -22.43
CA ASN A 346 5.13 17.12 -23.87
C ASN A 346 6.54 17.00 -24.50
N ILE A 347 6.63 16.34 -25.65
CA ILE A 347 7.82 16.28 -26.49
C ILE A 347 7.46 16.92 -27.83
N ASN A 348 8.11 18.04 -28.14
CA ASN A 348 8.03 18.67 -29.45
C ASN A 348 8.98 17.95 -30.40
N VAL A 349 8.48 17.58 -31.59
CA VAL A 349 9.28 17.01 -32.67
C VAL A 349 9.27 17.97 -33.86
N SER A 350 10.42 18.14 -34.49
CA SER A 350 10.57 18.92 -35.72
C SER A 350 11.85 18.52 -36.43
N ASP A 351 11.77 17.88 -37.60
CA ASP A 351 12.95 17.48 -38.37
C ASP A 351 12.61 17.17 -39.85
N TRP A 352 13.61 16.67 -40.57
CA TRP A 352 13.54 16.18 -41.95
C TRP A 352 13.87 14.68 -42.04
N GLY A 353 13.15 13.94 -42.88
CA GLY A 353 13.42 12.53 -43.19
C GLY A 353 13.45 12.25 -44.69
N TYR A 354 14.46 11.54 -45.18
CA TYR A 354 14.61 11.22 -46.61
C TYR A 354 13.57 10.20 -47.15
N LEU A 355 13.06 9.34 -46.27
CA LEU A 355 12.06 8.31 -46.57
C LEU A 355 11.06 8.24 -45.42
N SER A 356 9.95 7.52 -45.58
CA SER A 356 8.99 7.28 -44.50
C SER A 356 9.65 6.70 -43.24
N GLY A 357 10.62 5.78 -43.42
CA GLY A 357 11.47 5.27 -42.34
C GLY A 357 12.34 6.34 -41.65
N GLY A 358 12.72 7.39 -42.38
CA GLY A 358 13.45 8.54 -41.84
C GLY A 358 12.59 9.41 -40.92
N VAL A 359 11.30 9.59 -41.22
CA VAL A 359 10.35 10.28 -40.32
C VAL A 359 10.23 9.53 -38.99
N LYS A 360 10.04 8.21 -39.05
CA LYS A 360 10.01 7.35 -37.86
C LYS A 360 11.31 7.48 -37.04
N ALA A 361 12.46 7.35 -37.70
CA ALA A 361 13.76 7.40 -37.05
C ALA A 361 14.02 8.76 -36.38
N GLY A 362 13.67 9.87 -37.05
CA GLY A 362 13.83 11.21 -36.50
C GLY A 362 13.01 11.43 -35.23
N ILE A 363 11.71 11.06 -35.25
CA ILE A 363 10.84 11.14 -34.06
C ILE A 363 11.37 10.28 -32.91
N ILE A 364 11.77 9.03 -33.18
CA ILE A 364 12.34 8.15 -32.17
C ILE A 364 13.64 8.74 -31.60
N ASN A 365 14.51 9.30 -32.43
CA ASN A 365 15.74 9.96 -31.99
C ASN A 365 15.44 11.14 -31.07
N THR A 366 14.46 11.99 -31.38
CA THR A 366 14.05 13.10 -30.50
C THR A 366 13.62 12.59 -29.12
N ILE A 367 12.82 11.52 -29.06
CA ILE A 367 12.39 10.91 -27.78
C ILE A 367 13.60 10.35 -27.02
N MET A 368 14.52 9.65 -27.71
CA MET A 368 15.71 9.08 -27.07
C MET A 368 16.69 10.14 -26.55
N GLN A 369 16.67 11.34 -27.13
CA GLN A 369 17.49 12.48 -26.72
C GLN A 369 16.80 13.41 -25.71
N SER A 370 15.49 13.28 -25.50
CA SER A 370 14.76 14.10 -24.52
C SER A 370 15.18 13.69 -23.10
N ARG A 371 16.14 14.41 -22.52
CA ARG A 371 16.57 14.26 -21.12
C ARG A 371 15.97 15.33 -20.21
#